data_AF-A0A9P9QN25-F1
#
_entry.id   AF-A0A9P9QN25-F1
#
_cell.length_a   1.000
_cell.length_b   1.000
_cell.length_c   1.000
_cell.angle_alpha   90.00
_cell.angle_beta   90.00
_cell.angle_gamma   90.00
#
_symmetry.space_group_name_H-M   'P 1'
#
loop_
_entity.id
_entity.type
_entity.pdbx_description
1 polymer ?
#
loop_
_entity_poly.entity_id
_entity_poly.type
_entity_poly.pdbx_seq_one_letter_code
_entity_poly.pdbx_strand_id
1 'polypeptide(L)' 'MGNGAKAQQKRDRKGDSGPKEAKSQLKANAAAQTIKCKTCFQTFQGTTSQKMLTDHASNKHNKQFADCFNEGEGIAK' A
#
# COMPACT_ATOMS: atom_id res chain seq x y z
N MET A 1 -17.88 -2.54 -34.78
CA MET A 1 -19.01 -1.81 -34.17
C MET A 1 -20.07 -2.84 -33.75
N GLY A 2 -20.45 -3.06 -32.50
CA GLY A 2 -20.10 -2.42 -31.24
C GLY A 2 -20.85 -3.05 -30.05
N ASN A 3 -20.10 -3.36 -28.99
CA ASN A 3 -20.65 -3.51 -27.62
C ASN A 3 -20.33 -2.27 -26.77
N GLY A 4 -19.78 -1.22 -27.38
CA GLY A 4 -19.43 0.04 -26.71
C GLY A 4 -20.62 0.73 -26.09
N ALA A 5 -21.78 0.73 -26.76
CA ALA A 5 -23.00 1.34 -26.24
C ALA A 5 -23.54 0.62 -24.99
N LYS A 6 -23.53 -0.72 -24.97
CA LYS A 6 -23.97 -1.51 -23.81
C LYS A 6 -23.00 -1.36 -22.63
N ALA A 7 -21.70 -1.27 -22.91
CA ALA A 7 -20.69 -1.02 -21.89
C ALA A 7 -20.78 0.42 -21.34
N GLN A 8 -21.04 1.42 -22.18
CA GLN A 8 -21.23 2.82 -21.80
C GLN A 8 -22.49 2.96 -20.94
N GLN A 9 -23.63 2.37 -21.35
CA GLN A 9 -24.87 2.38 -20.56
C GLN A 9 -24.72 1.65 -19.23
N LYS A 10 -23.92 0.58 -19.16
CA LYS A 10 -23.62 -0.11 -17.88
C LYS A 10 -22.72 0.71 -16.96
N ARG A 11 -21.82 1.54 -17.52
CA ARG A 11 -21.00 2.50 -16.74
C ARG A 11 -21.86 3.66 -16.24
N ASP A 12 -22.69 4.22 -17.12
CA ASP A 12 -23.58 5.35 -16.84
C ASP A 12 -24.61 5.00 -15.75
N ARG A 13 -25.24 3.83 -15.85
CA ARG A 13 -26.21 3.32 -14.85
C ARG A 13 -25.57 2.85 -13.54
N LYS A 14 -24.24 2.72 -13.49
CA LYS A 14 -23.47 2.45 -12.26
C LYS A 14 -23.02 3.73 -11.53
N GLY A 15 -23.21 4.90 -12.14
CA GLY A 15 -22.89 6.20 -11.53
C GLY A 15 -23.86 6.62 -10.42
N ASP A 16 -25.06 6.03 -10.36
CA ASP A 16 -26.12 6.39 -9.40
C ASP A 16 -26.15 5.51 -8.13
N SER A 17 -25.24 4.53 -8.03
CA SER A 17 -24.95 3.93 -6.73
C SER A 17 -23.95 4.83 -6.01
N GLY A 18 -24.42 5.65 -5.05
CA GLY A 18 -23.56 6.33 -4.07
C GLY A 18 -22.47 5.40 -3.51
N PRO A 19 -21.36 5.94 -2.99
CA PRO A 19 -20.08 5.24 -2.89
C PRO A 19 -20.23 3.89 -2.22
N LYS A 20 -20.37 2.83 -3.02
CA LYS A 20 -20.14 1.47 -2.56
C LYS A 20 -18.68 1.48 -2.14
N GLU A 21 -18.41 1.40 -0.84
CA GLU A 21 -17.05 1.32 -0.31
C GLU A 21 -16.26 0.41 -1.23
N ALA A 22 -15.29 1.00 -1.94
CA ALA A 22 -14.53 0.27 -2.91
C ALA A 22 -13.70 -0.76 -2.14
N LYS A 23 -14.25 -1.98 -1.95
CA LYS A 23 -13.58 -3.17 -1.41
C LYS A 23 -12.49 -3.68 -2.36
N SER A 24 -11.88 -2.78 -3.14
CA SER A 24 -10.75 -3.12 -3.97
C SER A 24 -9.59 -3.43 -3.04
N GLN A 25 -9.18 -4.70 -3.02
CA GLN A 25 -7.99 -5.16 -2.30
C GLN A 25 -6.78 -4.25 -2.56
N LEU A 26 -6.70 -3.66 -3.76
CA LEU A 26 -5.64 -2.70 -4.13
C LEU A 26 -5.67 -1.43 -3.27
N LYS A 27 -6.87 -0.90 -2.98
CA LYS A 27 -7.02 0.29 -2.13
C LYS A 27 -6.70 -0.01 -0.67
N ALA A 28 -7.11 -1.19 -0.19
CA ALA A 28 -6.75 -1.67 1.14
C ALA A 28 -5.23 -1.90 1.27
N ASN A 29 -4.60 -2.51 0.26
CA ASN A 29 -3.16 -2.73 0.23
C ASN A 29 -2.36 -1.42 0.20
N ALA A 30 -2.83 -0.41 -0.53
CA ALA A 30 -2.21 0.91 -0.54
C ALA A 30 -2.33 1.61 0.82
N ALA A 31 -3.50 1.52 1.47
CA ALA A 31 -3.71 2.07 2.81
C ALA A 31 -2.86 1.36 3.89
N ALA A 32 -2.51 0.09 3.68
CA ALA A 32 -1.69 -0.68 4.60
C ALA A 32 -0.20 -0.31 4.56
N GLN A 33 0.26 0.52 3.62
CA GLN A 33 1.65 0.97 3.50
C GLN A 33 1.99 2.10 4.49
N THR A 34 2.13 1.75 5.76
CA THR A 34 2.32 2.71 6.86
C THR A 34 3.77 2.90 7.30
N ILE A 35 4.68 2.01 6.93
CA ILE A 35 6.11 2.07 7.32
C ILE A 35 6.92 2.69 6.17
N LYS A 36 7.89 3.55 6.45
CA LYS A 36 8.77 4.16 5.44
C LYS A 36 10.23 4.11 5.88
N CYS A 37 11.15 3.66 5.03
CA CYS A 37 12.59 3.85 5.34
C CYS A 37 12.98 5.30 5.07
N LYS A 38 13.71 5.90 6.00
CA LYS A 38 14.22 7.27 5.90
C LYS A 38 15.32 7.46 4.85
N THR A 39 16.03 6.38 4.53
CA THR A 39 17.18 6.42 3.62
C THR A 39 16.75 6.43 2.15
N CYS A 40 15.82 5.55 1.77
CA CYS A 40 15.38 5.39 0.38
C CYS A 40 13.91 5.72 0.14
N PHE A 41 13.17 6.12 1.18
CA PHE A 41 11.75 6.47 1.12
C PHE A 41 10.82 5.37 0.59
N GLN A 42 11.29 4.12 0.52
CA GLN A 42 10.47 2.98 0.19
C GLN A 42 9.43 2.74 1.29
N THR A 43 8.18 2.52 0.87
CA THR A 43 7.07 2.23 1.76
C THR A 43 6.84 0.74 1.92
N PHE A 44 6.58 0.30 3.14
CA PHE A 44 6.32 -1.08 3.51
C PHE A 44 4.96 -1.20 4.20
N GLN A 45 4.38 -2.39 4.14
CA GLN A 45 3.13 -2.67 4.82
C GLN A 45 3.34 -2.65 6.35
N GLY A 46 2.38 -2.13 7.12
CA GLY A 46 2.44 -2.11 8.59
C GLY A 46 2.57 -3.48 9.25
N THR A 47 2.16 -4.53 8.54
CA THR A 47 2.31 -5.93 8.95
C THR A 47 3.67 -6.53 8.62
N THR A 48 4.60 -5.75 8.06
CA THR A 48 5.95 -6.23 7.74
C THR A 48 6.70 -6.52 9.03
N SER A 49 7.24 -7.73 9.16
CA SER A 49 8.00 -8.13 10.35
C SER A 49 9.31 -7.36 10.47
N GLN A 50 9.74 -7.10 11.70
CA GLN A 50 11.00 -6.40 11.97
C GLN A 50 12.19 -7.09 11.29
N LYS A 51 12.22 -8.43 11.23
CA LYS A 51 13.28 -9.19 10.53
C LYS A 51 13.43 -8.77 9.06
N MET A 52 12.32 -8.57 8.35
CA MET A 52 12.36 -8.16 6.93
C MET A 52 12.84 -6.71 6.78
N LEU A 53 12.48 -5.83 7.71
CA LEU A 53 12.94 -4.45 7.71
C LEU A 53 14.43 -4.35 8.07
N THR A 54 14.91 -5.16 9.01
CA THR A 54 16.34 -5.29 9.32
C THR A 54 17.12 -5.80 8.11
N ASP A 55 16.59 -6.79 7.40
CA ASP A 55 17.20 -7.30 6.16
C ASP A 55 17.31 -6.20 5.09
N HIS A 56 16.26 -5.39 4.93
CA HIS A 56 16.32 -4.21 4.05
C HIS A 56 17.40 -3.22 4.49
N ALA A 57 17.47 -2.88 5.79
CA ALA A 57 18.46 -1.96 6.32
C ALA A 57 19.90 -2.45 6.08
N SER A 58 20.16 -3.73 6.36
CA SER A 58 21.48 -4.35 6.17
C SER A 58 21.84 -4.50 4.70
N ASN A 59 20.97 -5.08 3.86
CA ASN A 59 21.31 -5.44 2.49
C ASN A 59 21.26 -4.26 1.51
N LYS A 60 20.43 -3.23 1.78
CA LYS A 60 20.31 -2.07 0.88
C LYS A 60 21.15 -0.89 1.32
N HIS A 61 21.34 -0.72 2.63
CA HIS A 61 21.97 0.49 3.17
C HIS A 61 23.20 0.19 4.03
N ASN A 62 23.51 -1.09 4.32
CA ASN A 62 24.54 -1.48 5.29
C ASN A 62 24.37 -0.79 6.64
N LYS A 63 23.11 -0.62 7.08
CA LYS A 63 22.72 0.10 8.30
C LYS A 63 21.96 -0.81 9.25
N GLN A 64 21.92 -0.43 10.53
CA GLN A 64 21.03 -1.10 11.47
C GLN A 64 19.59 -0.61 11.32
N PHE A 65 18.66 -1.41 11.84
CA PHE A 65 17.22 -1.12 11.77
C PHE A 65 16.88 0.29 12.29
N ALA A 66 17.42 0.66 13.45
CA ALA A 66 17.19 1.97 14.09
C ALA A 66 17.67 3.17 13.25
N ASP A 67 18.64 2.96 12.35
CA ASP A 67 19.18 4.02 11.49
C ASP A 67 18.35 4.24 10.21
N CYS A 68 17.56 3.24 9.78
CA CYS A 68 16.71 3.32 8.57
C CYS A 68 15.22 3.50 8.89
N PHE A 69 14.75 3.00 10.03
CA PHE A 69 13.33 3.00 10.42
C PHE A 69 13.13 3.65 11.79
N ASN A 70 12.00 4.35 11.97
CA ASN A 70 11.57 4.86 13.28
C ASN A 70 10.87 3.75 14.07
N GLU A 71 11.33 3.46 15.28
CA GLU A 71 10.56 2.64 16.23
C GLU A 71 9.27 3.38 16.60
N GLY A 72 8.13 2.91 16.09
CA GLY A 72 6.80 3.48 16.35
C GLY A 72 6.00 3.88 15.11
N GLU A 73 6.63 4.00 13.93
CA GLU A 73 5.90 4.25 12.69
C GLU A 73 5.35 2.94 12.11
N GLY A 74 4.18 2.51 12.60
CA GLY A 74 3.39 1.45 11.97
C GLY A 74 3.99 0.05 12.01
N ILE A 75 5.09 -0.18 12.73
CA ILE A 75 5.64 -1.50 13.00
C ILE A 75 4.76 -2.16 14.04
N ALA A 76 4.03 -3.21 13.67
CA ALA A 76 3.34 -4.06 14.63
C ALA A 76 4.37 -4.61 15.63
N LYS A 77 4.14 -4.35 16.93
CA LYS A 77 4.94 -4.91 18.04
C LYS A 77 4.90 -6.44 18.02
#